data_AF-A0AAV3L288-F1
#
_entry.id   AF-A0AAV3L288-F1
#
_cell.length_a   1.000
_cell.length_b   1.000
_cell.length_c   1.000
_cell.angle_alpha   90.00
_cell.angle_beta   90.00
_cell.angle_gamma   90.00
#
_symmetry.space_group_name_H-M   'P 1'
#
loop_
_entity.id
_entity.type
_entity.pdbx_description
1 polymer ?
#
loop_
_entity_poly.entity_id
_entity_poly.type
_entity_poly.pdbx_seq_one_letter_code
_entity_poly.pdbx_strand_id
1 'polypeptide(L)'
;MELQITLEAARVMMGYSLKEAAKLFDVHHQTLANWEQDPNKMKQKYVQLIPEIYHFPTANIFFGSKDEFIRYKLHNDSFLIK
;
A
#
# COMPACT_ATOMS: atom_id res chain seq x y z
N MET A 1 -8.56 16.64 2.08
CA MET A 1 -8.32 15.23 2.41
C MET A 1 -7.10 14.77 1.66
N GLU A 2 -6.18 14.08 2.32
CA GLU A 2 -5.04 13.45 1.65
C GLU A 2 -5.48 12.12 1.03
N LEU A 3 -5.07 11.90 -0.22
CA LEU A 3 -5.35 10.66 -0.94
C LEU A 3 -4.58 9.51 -0.29
N GLN A 4 -5.30 8.58 0.35
CA GLN A 4 -4.77 7.32 0.88
C GLN A 4 -5.11 6.16 -0.07
N ILE A 5 -4.10 5.37 -0.42
CA ILE A 5 -4.20 4.14 -1.23
C ILE A 5 -3.56 2.96 -0.50
N THR A 6 -3.90 1.73 -0.90
CA THR A 6 -3.24 0.54 -0.36
C THR A 6 -1.87 0.33 -1.00
N LEU A 7 -1.01 -0.45 -0.33
CA LEU A 7 0.28 -0.88 -0.90
C LEU A 7 0.10 -1.65 -2.22
N GLU A 8 -0.95 -2.49 -2.29
CA GLU A 8 -1.38 -3.21 -3.50
C GLU A 8 -1.73 -2.23 -4.64
N ALA A 9 -2.48 -1.17 -4.35
CA ALA A 9 -2.85 -0.16 -5.34
C ALA A 9 -1.62 0.57 -5.88
N ALA A 10 -0.69 0.96 -5.01
CA ALA A 10 0.56 1.60 -5.41
C ALA A 10 1.37 0.71 -6.38
N ARG A 11 1.45 -0.60 -6.09
CA ARG A 11 2.09 -1.57 -6.98
C ARG A 11 1.40 -1.66 -8.34
N VAL A 12 0.08 -1.80 -8.36
CA VAL A 12 -0.71 -1.94 -9.59
C VAL A 12 -0.63 -0.68 -10.45
N MET A 13 -0.62 0.51 -9.83
CA MET A 13 -0.44 1.77 -10.55
C MET A 13 0.90 1.85 -11.30
N MET A 14 1.95 1.22 -10.77
CA MET A 14 3.24 1.10 -11.44
C MET A 14 3.31 -0.03 -12.48
N GLY A 15 2.24 -0.82 -12.61
CA GLY A 15 2.19 -1.94 -13.54
C GLY A 15 3.01 -3.16 -13.12
N TYR A 16 3.45 -3.22 -11.85
CA TYR A 16 4.28 -4.33 -11.37
C TYR A 16 3.44 -5.54 -10.97
N SER A 17 3.87 -6.72 -11.38
CA SER A 17 3.46 -7.97 -10.74
C SER A 17 4.00 -8.05 -9.32
N LEU A 18 3.36 -8.87 -8.49
CA LEU A 18 3.81 -9.12 -7.11
C LEU A 18 5.27 -9.60 -7.05
N LYS A 19 5.71 -10.42 -8.02
CA LYS A 19 7.08 -10.95 -8.06
C LYS A 19 8.10 -9.88 -8.45
N GLU A 20 7.75 -8.97 -9.36
CA GLU A 20 8.64 -7.86 -9.75
C GLU A 20 8.82 -6.89 -8.60
N ALA A 21 7.72 -6.46 -7.97
CA ALA A 21 7.79 -5.58 -6.81
C ALA A 21 8.56 -6.21 -5.65
N ALA A 22 8.35 -7.49 -5.36
CA ALA A 22 9.08 -8.18 -4.30
C ALA A 22 10.60 -8.21 -4.54
N LYS A 23 11.05 -8.33 -5.79
CA LYS A 23 12.46 -8.20 -6.15
C LYS A 23 13.00 -6.80 -5.91
N LEU A 24 12.21 -5.75 -6.20
CA LEU A 24 12.61 -4.36 -5.94
C LEU A 24 12.77 -4.07 -4.44
N PHE A 25 11.95 -4.70 -3.59
CA PHE A 25 12.10 -4.64 -2.13
C PHE A 25 13.15 -5.61 -1.57
N ASP A 26 13.79 -6.43 -2.42
CA ASP A 26 14.71 -7.50 -2.02
C ASP A 26 14.10 -8.46 -0.99
N VAL A 27 12.89 -8.96 -1.27
CA VAL A 27 12.16 -9.92 -0.43
C VAL A 27 11.49 -11.03 -1.24
N HIS A 28 11.07 -12.09 -0.55
CA HIS A 28 10.26 -13.13 -1.16
C HIS A 28 8.85 -12.60 -1.49
N HIS A 29 8.28 -13.04 -2.62
CA HIS A 29 6.95 -12.58 -3.07
C HIS A 29 5.84 -12.80 -2.04
N GLN A 30 5.91 -13.88 -1.24
CA GLN A 30 4.97 -14.11 -0.14
C GLN A 30 5.10 -13.07 0.99
N THR A 31 6.30 -12.55 1.23
CA THR A 31 6.52 -11.48 2.20
C THR A 31 5.80 -10.21 1.76
N LEU A 32 5.93 -9.83 0.48
CA LEU A 32 5.20 -8.69 -0.08
C LEU A 32 3.69 -8.93 -0.09
N ALA A 33 3.23 -10.15 -0.43
CA ALA A 33 1.81 -10.51 -0.34
C ALA A 33 1.24 -10.26 1.07
N ASN A 34 1.98 -10.68 2.10
CA ASN A 34 1.58 -10.48 3.49
C ASN A 34 1.56 -9.00 3.88
N TRP A 35 2.49 -8.20 3.36
CA TRP A 35 2.48 -6.74 3.56
C TRP A 35 1.32 -6.07 2.83
N GLU A 36 0.91 -6.54 1.65
CA GLU A 36 -0.26 -5.99 0.95
C GLU A 36 -1.58 -6.26 1.70
N GLN A 37 -1.65 -7.34 2.49
CA GLN A 37 -2.79 -7.60 3.36
C GLN A 37 -2.75 -6.76 4.65
N ASP A 38 -1.55 -6.54 5.18
CA ASP A 38 -1.32 -5.85 6.46
C ASP A 38 0.04 -5.13 6.46
N PRO A 39 0.10 -3.88 5.96
CA PRO A 39 1.33 -3.12 5.83
C PRO A 39 1.98 -2.76 7.17
N ASN A 40 1.25 -2.87 8.29
CA ASN A 40 1.80 -2.63 9.63
C ASN A 40 2.92 -3.60 10.00
N LYS A 41 3.01 -4.75 9.32
CA LYS A 41 4.09 -5.74 9.50
C LYS A 41 5.38 -5.37 8.79
N MET A 42 5.37 -4.32 7.97
CA MET A 42 6.53 -3.88 7.20
C MET A 42 7.52 -3.15 8.10
N LYS A 43 8.78 -3.60 8.11
CA LYS A 43 9.84 -2.91 8.88
C LYS A 43 10.13 -1.55 8.26
N GLN A 44 10.47 -0.55 9.08
CA GLN A 44 10.74 0.83 8.66
C GLN A 44 11.73 0.94 7.49
N LYS A 45 12.77 0.11 7.46
CA LYS A 45 13.75 0.10 6.37
C LYS A 45 13.14 -0.16 4.99
N TYR A 46 12.05 -0.94 4.91
CA TYR A 46 11.35 -1.20 3.65
C TYR A 46 10.33 -0.10 3.34
N VAL A 47 9.70 0.46 4.37
CA VAL A 47 8.77 1.59 4.24
C VAL A 47 9.45 2.80 3.57
N GLN A 48 10.73 3.02 3.89
CA GLN A 48 11.56 4.06 3.27
C GLN A 48 11.83 3.84 1.77
N LEU A 49 11.69 2.61 1.26
CA LEU A 49 11.88 2.30 -0.17
C LEU A 49 10.61 2.57 -1.00
N ILE A 50 9.46 2.74 -0.35
CA ILE A 50 8.18 2.92 -1.06
C ILE A 50 8.21 4.11 -2.04
N PRO A 51 8.70 5.31 -1.66
CA PRO A 51 8.74 6.44 -2.60
C PRO A 51 9.63 6.19 -3.82
N GLU A 52 10.70 5.41 -3.65
CA GLU A 52 11.62 5.06 -4.74
C GLU A 52 11.00 4.02 -5.67
N ILE A 53 10.40 2.97 -5.11
CA ILE A 53 9.86 1.84 -5.87
C ILE A 53 8.52 2.17 -6.53
N TYR A 54 7.62 2.83 -5.80
CA TYR A 54 6.26 3.10 -6.27
C TYR A 54 6.03 4.55 -6.70
N HIS A 55 7.04 5.42 -6.62
CA HIS A 55 6.93 6.85 -6.95
C HIS A 55 5.78 7.55 -6.21
N PHE A 56 5.48 7.06 -5.00
CA PHE A 56 4.35 7.50 -4.20
C PHE A 56 4.81 7.82 -2.77
N PRO A 57 4.45 8.98 -2.19
CA PRO A 57 4.85 9.29 -0.83
C PRO A 57 4.32 8.26 0.15
N THR A 58 5.15 7.85 1.11
CA THR A 58 4.75 6.94 2.19
C THR A 58 3.53 7.46 2.96
N ALA A 59 3.41 8.78 3.11
CA ALA A 59 2.27 9.43 3.78
C ALA A 59 0.93 9.12 3.10
N ASN A 60 0.93 8.77 1.81
CA ASN A 60 -0.26 8.45 1.05
C ASN A 60 -0.56 6.93 0.99
N ILE A 61 0.24 6.11 1.68
CA ILE A 61 0.00 4.67 1.83
C ILE A 61 -0.76 4.43 3.13
N PHE A 62 -1.85 3.67 3.02
CA PHE A 62 -2.65 3.27 4.16
C PHE A 62 -1.97 2.13 4.92
N PHE A 63 -1.50 2.40 6.14
CA PHE A 63 -0.91 1.42 7.05
C PHE A 63 -1.96 0.80 7.97
N GLY A 64 -2.87 0.04 7.36
CA GLY A 64 -3.88 -0.75 8.06
C GLY A 64 -4.28 -1.95 7.23
N SER A 65 -5.00 -2.88 7.86
CA SER A 65 -5.53 -4.06 7.17
C SER A 65 -6.50 -3.68 6.05
N LYS A 66 -6.71 -4.59 5.10
CA LYS A 66 -7.66 -4.40 3.99
C LYS A 66 -9.08 -4.08 4.48
N ASP A 67 -9.52 -4.69 5.57
CA ASP A 67 -10.82 -4.42 6.19
C ASP A 67 -10.91 -3.00 6.78
N GLU A 68 -9.83 -2.52 7.41
CA GLU A 68 -9.75 -1.15 7.90
C GLU A 68 -9.75 -0.14 6.75
N PHE A 69 -9.09 -0.46 5.63
CA PHE A 69 -9.12 0.39 4.44
C PHE A 69 -10.54 0.51 3.85
N ILE A 70 -11.30 -0.59 3.81
CA ILE A 70 -12.70 -0.57 3.36
C ILE A 70 -13.54 0.33 4.28
N ARG A 71 -13.41 0.17 5.60
CA ARG A 71 -14.11 1.03 6.58
C ARG A 71 -13.71 2.50 6.45
N TYR A 72 -12.41 2.76 6.24
CA TYR A 72 -11.87 4.09 5.98
C TYR A 72 -12.51 4.69 4.73
N LYS A 73 -12.53 3.97 3.60
CA LYS A 73 -13.15 4.45 2.36
C LYS A 73 -14.64 4.74 2.54
N LEU A 74 -15.39 3.81 3.15
CA LEU A 74 -16.83 4.02 3.38
C LEU A 74 -17.11 5.28 4.22
N HIS A 75 -16.35 5.54 5.28
CA HIS A 75 -16.53 6.76 6.09
C HIS A 75 -16.18 8.03 5.32
N ASN A 76 -15.10 8.01 4.54
CA ASN A 76 -14.63 9.20 3.83
C ASN A 76 -15.41 9.48 2.52
N ASP A 77 -15.92 8.45 1.86
CA ASP A 77 -16.71 8.55 0.63
C ASP A 77 -18.19 8.86 0.91
N SER A 78 -18.69 8.66 2.15
CA SER A 78 -20.06 9.01 2.56
C SER A 78 -20.38 10.51 2.44
N PHE A 79 -19.37 11.36 2.24
CA PHE A 79 -19.54 12.80 1.97
C PHE A 79 -19.72 13.14 0.48
N LEU A 80 -19.58 12.17 -0.43
CA LEU A 80 -19.74 12.38 -1.88
C LEU A 80 -21.13 11.99 -2.41
N ILE A 81 -22.00 11.48 -1.54
CA ILE A 81 -23.43 11.23 -1.83
C ILE A 81 -24.28 12.21 -1.01
N LYS A 82 -24.21 13.50 -1.35
CA LYS A 82 -25.22 14.51 -0.99
C LYS A 82 -25.37 15.52 -2.12
#